data_AF-A0A382G6J1-F1
#
_entry.id   AF-A0A382G6J1-F1
#
_cell.length_a   1.000
_cell.length_b   1.000
_cell.length_c   1.000
_cell.angle_alpha   90.00
_cell.angle_beta   90.00
_cell.angle_gamma   90.00
#
_symmetry.space_group_name_H-M   'P 1'
#
loop_
_entity.id
_entity.type
_entity.pdbx_description
1 polymer ?
#
loop_
_entity_poly.entity_id
_entity_poly.type
_entity_poly.pdbx_seq_one_letter_code
_entity_poly.pdbx_strand_id
1 'polypeptide(L)'
;MPPKNDGYKADQIQVLEGLEAVRKRPAMYIGSTGESGLHHLVYEVVDNSVDEAMNGHCDTIDVTLHSDGSCSVKDNGRGIPVDNHPVYKVPAVEIVMTKLHAGGKFDSDTYKVSGGLHGVGVSVVNALSKWATVEIHRDGGIYSQKYKFGNIDSKLEKIGDSEDHGTT
;
A
#
# COMPACT_ATOMS: atom_id res chain seq x y z
N MET A 1 13.68 -45.51 -23.69
CA MET A 1 12.93 -45.20 -22.46
C MET A 1 11.57 -44.69 -22.88
N PRO A 2 10.45 -45.18 -22.32
CA PRO A 2 9.16 -44.59 -22.60
C PRO A 2 9.12 -43.16 -22.03
N PRO A 3 8.38 -42.23 -22.66
CA PRO A 3 8.22 -40.89 -22.12
C PRO A 3 7.53 -40.99 -20.76
N LYS A 4 8.14 -40.36 -19.77
CA LYS A 4 7.61 -40.29 -18.41
C LYS A 4 6.35 -39.43 -18.48
N ASN A 5 5.19 -40.07 -18.46
CA ASN A 5 3.90 -39.38 -18.37
C ASN A 5 3.74 -38.91 -16.91
N ASP A 6 4.53 -37.92 -16.51
CA ASP A 6 4.37 -37.20 -15.24
C ASP A 6 3.11 -36.36 -15.40
N GLY A 7 1.96 -37.04 -15.30
CA GLY A 7 0.65 -36.52 -15.61
C GLY A 7 0.37 -35.25 -14.84
N TYR A 8 -0.10 -34.23 -15.57
CA TYR A 8 -0.61 -33.01 -14.99
C TYR A 8 -1.77 -33.32 -14.04
N LYS A 9 -1.54 -33.18 -12.74
CA LYS A 9 -2.49 -33.54 -11.67
C LYS A 9 -2.90 -32.32 -10.86
N ALA A 10 -4.04 -32.43 -10.17
CA ALA A 10 -4.62 -31.32 -9.41
C ALA A 10 -3.68 -30.77 -8.32
N ASP A 11 -2.82 -31.61 -7.74
CA ASP A 11 -1.81 -31.24 -6.74
C ASP A 11 -0.65 -30.38 -7.29
N GLN A 12 -0.55 -30.23 -8.62
CA GLN A 12 0.40 -29.34 -9.27
C GLN A 12 -0.17 -27.93 -9.51
N ILE A 13 -1.47 -27.72 -9.26
CA ILE A 13 -2.07 -26.39 -9.32
C ILE A 13 -1.66 -25.61 -8.07
N GLN A 14 -0.96 -24.49 -8.28
CA GLN A 14 -0.57 -23.58 -7.20
C GLN A 14 -1.47 -22.35 -7.19
N VAL A 15 -1.99 -22.01 -6.01
CA VAL A 15 -2.71 -20.77 -5.75
C VAL A 15 -1.76 -19.85 -5.00
N LEU A 16 -1.52 -18.65 -5.54
CA LEU A 16 -0.74 -17.61 -4.87
C LEU A 16 -1.72 -16.69 -4.15
N GLU A 17 -1.63 -16.63 -2.82
CA GLU A 17 -2.56 -15.84 -2.01
C GLU A 17 -2.00 -14.44 -1.70
N GLY A 18 -2.91 -13.46 -1.70
CA GLY A 18 -2.61 -12.08 -1.30
C GLY A 18 -1.40 -11.49 -2.03
N LEU A 19 -0.47 -10.94 -1.25
CA LEU A 19 0.72 -10.24 -1.78
C LEU A 19 1.81 -11.19 -2.30
N GLU A 20 1.67 -12.52 -2.12
CA GLU A 20 2.60 -13.47 -2.71
C GLU A 20 2.56 -13.44 -4.24
N ALA A 21 1.36 -13.28 -4.82
CA ALA A 21 1.19 -13.16 -6.26
C ALA A 21 1.97 -11.96 -6.83
N VAL A 22 1.92 -10.82 -6.12
CA VAL A 22 2.66 -9.60 -6.48
C VAL A 22 4.16 -9.86 -6.51
N ARG A 23 4.72 -10.45 -5.46
CA ARG A 23 6.17 -10.75 -5.39
C ARG A 23 6.60 -11.77 -6.43
N LYS A 24 5.75 -12.74 -6.76
CA LYS A 24 6.06 -13.76 -7.76
C LYS A 24 6.00 -13.23 -9.19
N ARG A 25 5.19 -12.20 -9.44
CA ARG A 25 4.92 -11.62 -10.76
C ARG A 25 4.88 -10.07 -10.72
N PRO A 26 5.95 -9.41 -10.28
CA PRO A 26 5.95 -7.96 -10.04
C PRO A 26 5.62 -7.15 -11.31
N ALA A 27 6.14 -7.55 -12.47
CA ALA A 27 5.91 -6.84 -13.73
C ALA A 27 4.43 -6.78 -14.15
N MET A 28 3.57 -7.68 -13.64
CA MET A 28 2.12 -7.59 -13.86
C MET A 28 1.50 -6.38 -13.16
N TYR A 29 2.10 -5.92 -12.06
CA TYR A 29 1.60 -4.83 -11.23
C TYR A 29 2.33 -3.51 -11.49
N ILE A 30 3.65 -3.55 -11.69
CA ILE A 30 4.50 -2.35 -11.84
C ILE A 30 5.12 -2.21 -13.24
N GLY A 31 4.67 -3.02 -14.20
CA GLY A 31 5.12 -3.03 -15.61
C GLY A 31 6.51 -3.61 -15.85
N SER A 32 7.49 -3.33 -14.99
CA SER A 32 8.89 -3.76 -15.12
C SER A 32 9.54 -3.94 -13.74
N THR A 33 10.61 -4.71 -13.64
CA THR A 33 11.48 -4.75 -12.44
C THR A 33 12.78 -3.97 -12.62
N GLY A 34 12.91 -3.21 -13.72
CA GLY A 34 13.99 -2.25 -13.93
C GLY A 34 13.67 -0.88 -13.32
N GLU A 35 14.43 0.14 -13.74
CA GLU A 35 14.32 1.51 -13.21
C GLU A 35 12.91 2.09 -13.30
N SER A 36 12.20 1.86 -14.41
CA SER A 36 10.84 2.39 -14.57
C SER A 36 9.87 1.83 -13.53
N GLY A 37 9.96 0.54 -13.22
CA GLY A 37 9.14 -0.08 -12.19
C GLY A 37 9.52 0.34 -10.78
N LEU A 38 10.81 0.57 -10.53
CA LEU A 38 11.28 1.13 -9.25
C LEU A 38 10.67 2.51 -9.00
N HIS A 39 10.71 3.41 -9.98
CA HIS A 39 10.11 4.74 -9.85
C HIS A 39 8.58 4.67 -9.77
N HIS A 40 7.96 3.69 -10.44
CA HIS A 40 6.52 3.45 -10.34
C HIS A 40 6.07 3.18 -8.91
N LEU A 41 6.91 2.54 -8.07
CA LEU A 41 6.61 2.37 -6.65
C LEU A 41 6.47 3.73 -5.93
N VAL A 42 7.30 4.70 -6.28
CA VAL A 42 7.21 6.06 -5.71
C VAL A 42 5.96 6.78 -6.24
N TYR A 43 5.70 6.67 -7.55
CA TYR A 43 4.52 7.28 -8.17
C TYR A 43 3.22 6.79 -7.55
N GLU A 44 3.11 5.49 -7.27
CA GLU A 44 1.92 4.93 -6.61
C GLU A 44 1.63 5.52 -5.23
N VAL A 45 2.67 5.89 -4.47
CA VAL A 45 2.48 6.56 -3.17
C VAL A 45 2.14 8.04 -3.37
N VAL A 46 2.86 8.73 -4.26
CA VAL A 46 2.59 10.14 -4.61
C VAL A 46 1.18 10.33 -5.17
N ASP A 47 0.70 9.44 -6.02
CA ASP A 47 -0.64 9.50 -6.61
C ASP A 47 -1.74 9.39 -5.54
N ASN A 48 -1.51 8.64 -4.45
CA ASN A 48 -2.44 8.63 -3.33
C ASN A 48 -2.49 9.99 -2.62
N SER A 49 -1.35 10.65 -2.44
CA SER A 49 -1.29 12.01 -1.89
C SER A 49 -1.91 13.05 -2.82
N VAL A 50 -1.72 12.91 -4.15
CA VAL A 50 -2.35 13.76 -5.16
C VAL A 50 -3.87 13.58 -5.16
N ASP A 51 -4.37 12.36 -4.96
CA ASP A 51 -5.82 12.13 -4.85
C ASP A 51 -6.42 12.87 -3.64
N GLU A 52 -5.71 12.98 -2.51
CA GLU A 52 -6.13 13.85 -1.39
C GLU A 52 -6.16 15.33 -1.80
N ALA A 53 -5.17 15.77 -2.57
CA ALA A 53 -5.08 17.16 -3.05
C ALA A 53 -6.22 17.50 -4.03
N MET A 54 -6.53 16.58 -4.95
CA MET A 54 -7.63 16.71 -5.91
C MET A 54 -9.00 16.80 -5.24
N ASN A 55 -9.11 16.30 -4.00
CA ASN A 55 -10.33 16.38 -3.19
C ASN A 55 -10.28 17.54 -2.16
N GLY A 56 -9.27 18.41 -2.24
CA GLY A 56 -9.15 19.63 -1.44
C GLY A 56 -8.70 19.41 0.00
N HIS A 57 -8.04 18.28 0.27
CA HIS A 57 -7.59 17.91 1.61
C HIS A 57 -6.08 17.99 1.83
N CYS A 58 -5.31 18.05 0.74
CA CYS A 58 -3.85 18.15 0.78
C CYS A 58 -3.41 19.34 -0.08
N ASP A 59 -2.46 20.13 0.41
CA ASP A 59 -1.84 21.23 -0.34
C ASP A 59 -0.32 21.08 -0.48
N THR A 60 0.29 20.18 0.30
CA THR A 60 1.73 19.98 0.38
C THR A 60 2.06 18.50 0.36
N ILE A 61 2.94 18.11 -0.56
CA ILE A 61 3.47 16.75 -0.70
C ILE A 61 4.99 16.83 -0.74
N ASP A 62 5.65 16.24 0.25
CA ASP A 62 7.11 16.17 0.36
C ASP A 62 7.60 14.77 0.00
N VAL A 63 8.46 14.68 -1.03
CA VAL A 63 9.13 13.44 -1.42
C VAL A 63 10.60 13.53 -1.01
N THR A 64 11.04 12.62 -0.15
CA THR A 64 12.42 12.56 0.34
C THR A 64 13.09 11.26 -0.07
N LEU A 65 14.22 11.37 -0.78
CA LEU A 65 15.11 10.24 -1.05
C LEU A 65 16.19 10.19 0.02
N HIS A 66 16.23 9.09 0.76
CA HIS A 66 17.13 8.91 1.90
C HIS A 66 18.47 8.31 1.46
N SER A 67 19.52 8.61 2.23
CA SER A 67 20.88 8.11 1.95
C SER A 67 21.02 6.58 2.04
N ASP A 68 20.08 5.89 2.68
CA ASP A 68 20.03 4.43 2.78
C ASP A 68 19.34 3.76 1.58
N GLY A 69 18.90 4.56 0.60
CA GLY A 69 18.20 4.11 -0.60
C GLY A 69 16.68 3.95 -0.43
N SER A 70 16.12 4.33 0.72
CA SER A 70 14.67 4.40 0.91
C SER A 70 14.08 5.72 0.39
N CYS A 71 12.76 5.76 0.25
CA CYS A 71 11.99 6.94 -0.14
C CYS A 71 10.82 7.11 0.83
N SER A 72 10.57 8.33 1.29
CA SER A 72 9.35 8.67 2.02
C SER A 72 8.53 9.70 1.23
N VAL A 73 7.21 9.56 1.28
CA VAL A 73 6.26 10.50 0.70
C VAL A 73 5.35 10.96 1.82
N LYS A 74 5.46 12.22 2.20
CA LYS A 74 4.66 12.84 3.25
C LYS A 74 3.63 13.75 2.60
N ASP A 75 2.37 13.60 2.97
CA ASP A 75 1.31 14.55 2.64
C ASP A 75 0.67 15.11 3.90
N ASN A 76 -0.01 16.26 3.73
CA ASN A 76 -0.91 16.80 4.74
C ASN A 76 -2.37 16.55 4.39
N GLY A 77 -2.70 15.37 3.83
CA GLY A 77 -4.07 14.95 3.58
C GLY A 77 -4.86 14.63 4.85
N ARG A 78 -5.99 13.92 4.71
CA ARG A 78 -6.83 13.51 5.86
C ARG A 78 -6.20 12.45 6.76
N GLY A 79 -5.15 11.78 6.30
CA GLY A 79 -4.59 10.58 6.93
C GLY A 79 -5.42 9.32 6.65
N ILE A 80 -4.75 8.20 6.36
CA ILE A 80 -5.41 6.89 6.20
C ILE A 80 -6.23 6.56 7.48
N PRO A 81 -7.46 6.01 7.38
CA PRO A 81 -8.24 5.69 8.56
C PRO A 81 -7.54 4.68 9.48
N VAL A 82 -7.58 4.98 10.79
CA VAL A 82 -6.92 4.20 11.85
C VAL A 82 -7.90 3.32 12.63
N ASP A 83 -9.19 3.55 12.45
CA ASP A 83 -10.26 2.78 13.08
C ASP A 83 -10.39 1.39 12.46
N ASN A 84 -10.99 0.48 13.26
CA ASN A 84 -11.19 -0.90 12.83
C ASN A 84 -12.29 -0.97 11.77
N HIS A 85 -11.97 -1.58 10.63
CA HIS A 85 -12.94 -1.82 9.57
C HIS A 85 -14.10 -2.70 10.07
N PRO A 86 -15.36 -2.37 9.73
CA PRO A 86 -16.55 -3.02 10.31
C PRO A 86 -16.63 -4.53 10.03
N VAL A 87 -16.12 -4.99 8.88
CA VAL A 87 -16.10 -6.44 8.53
C VAL A 87 -14.84 -7.14 9.05
N TYR A 88 -13.64 -6.66 8.70
CA TYR A 88 -12.38 -7.34 9.02
C TYR A 88 -11.92 -7.19 10.47
N LYS A 89 -12.48 -6.23 11.24
CA LYS A 89 -12.17 -6.00 12.66
C LYS A 89 -10.70 -5.71 12.95
N VAL A 90 -9.98 -5.20 11.96
CA VAL A 90 -8.60 -4.72 12.04
C VAL A 90 -8.53 -3.29 11.49
N PRO A 91 -7.48 -2.51 11.83
CA PRO A 91 -7.36 -1.13 11.36
C PRO A 91 -7.41 -1.02 9.84
N ALA A 92 -8.05 0.02 9.30
CA ALA A 92 -8.20 0.16 7.86
C ALA A 92 -6.84 0.29 7.12
N VAL A 93 -5.84 0.95 7.71
CA VAL A 93 -4.47 0.98 7.19
C VAL A 93 -3.88 -0.42 6.97
N GLU A 94 -4.15 -1.36 7.87
CA GLU A 94 -3.67 -2.74 7.72
C GLU A 94 -4.26 -3.40 6.47
N ILE A 95 -5.55 -3.17 6.20
CA ILE A 95 -6.26 -3.71 5.04
C ILE A 95 -5.69 -3.11 3.75
N VAL A 96 -5.58 -1.78 3.70
CA VAL A 96 -5.06 -1.05 2.54
C VAL A 96 -3.62 -1.46 2.21
N MET A 97 -2.81 -1.75 3.23
CA MET A 97 -1.41 -2.16 3.05
C MET A 97 -1.24 -3.64 2.68
N THR A 98 -2.20 -4.52 3.00
CA THR A 98 -2.00 -5.98 2.91
C THR A 98 -2.96 -6.71 1.97
N LYS A 99 -4.03 -6.06 1.52
CA LYS A 99 -5.02 -6.66 0.61
C LYS A 99 -5.03 -5.96 -0.74
N LEU A 100 -4.96 -6.74 -1.80
CA LEU A 100 -5.26 -6.28 -3.14
C LEU A 100 -6.76 -5.95 -3.25
N HIS A 101 -7.08 -4.95 -4.07
CA HIS A 101 -8.43 -4.48 -4.32
C HIS A 101 -9.15 -3.98 -3.05
N ALA A 102 -8.41 -3.27 -2.20
CA ALA A 102 -8.93 -2.63 -1.00
C ALA A 102 -8.63 -1.12 -1.04
N GLY A 103 -9.67 -0.30 -0.82
CA GLY A 103 -9.54 1.16 -0.82
C GLY A 103 -10.90 1.86 -0.85
N GLY A 104 -10.90 3.16 -0.55
CA GLY A 104 -12.11 4.01 -0.59
C GLY A 104 -12.38 4.65 -1.95
N LYS A 105 -11.71 4.20 -3.01
CA LYS A 105 -11.78 4.79 -4.37
C LYS A 105 -12.69 4.00 -5.32
N PHE A 106 -13.52 3.11 -4.78
CA PHE A 106 -14.47 2.30 -5.56
C PHE A 106 -15.86 2.94 -5.69
N ASP A 107 -16.15 3.94 -4.87
CA ASP A 107 -17.35 4.76 -4.91
C ASP A 107 -16.99 6.25 -5.02
N SER A 108 -17.91 7.05 -5.56
CA SER A 108 -17.72 8.49 -5.76
C SER A 108 -17.89 9.32 -4.48
N ASP A 109 -18.25 8.67 -3.37
CA ASP A 109 -18.64 9.33 -2.13
C ASP A 109 -17.42 9.84 -1.36
N THR A 110 -16.30 9.10 -1.42
CA THR A 110 -15.07 9.47 -0.71
C THR A 110 -14.08 10.27 -1.57
N TYR A 111 -13.99 9.94 -2.86
CA TYR A 111 -13.16 10.62 -3.85
C TYR A 111 -14.01 10.93 -5.08
N LYS A 112 -14.25 12.23 -5.35
CA LYS A 112 -15.06 12.66 -6.50
C LYS A 112 -14.31 12.46 -7.83
N VAL A 113 -12.99 12.54 -7.78
CA VAL A 113 -12.06 12.25 -8.88
C VAL A 113 -10.81 11.61 -8.25
N SER A 114 -10.34 10.50 -8.82
CA SER A 114 -9.06 9.89 -8.45
C SER A 114 -8.31 9.36 -9.68
N GLY A 115 -6.97 9.42 -9.64
CA GLY A 115 -6.11 8.69 -10.56
C GLY A 115 -6.04 7.20 -10.22
N GLY A 116 -6.09 6.86 -8.92
CA GLY A 116 -6.09 5.48 -8.45
C GLY A 116 -7.49 4.86 -8.45
N LEU A 117 -7.70 3.78 -9.22
CA LEU A 117 -9.02 3.11 -9.32
C LEU A 117 -8.99 1.61 -8.97
N HIS A 118 -7.81 0.99 -8.94
CA HIS A 118 -7.71 -0.46 -8.82
C HIS A 118 -7.68 -0.96 -7.35
N GLY A 119 -7.37 -0.07 -6.40
CA GLY A 119 -7.19 -0.43 -4.99
C GLY A 119 -6.02 -1.39 -4.75
N VAL A 120 -4.94 -1.28 -5.52
CA VAL A 120 -3.75 -2.15 -5.39
C VAL A 120 -2.46 -1.40 -5.12
N GLY A 121 -2.34 -0.12 -5.49
CA GLY A 121 -1.07 0.63 -5.53
C GLY A 121 -0.18 0.47 -4.30
N VAL A 122 -0.60 1.02 -3.15
CA VAL A 122 0.23 0.99 -1.93
C VAL A 122 0.45 -0.44 -1.39
N SER A 123 -0.50 -1.36 -1.59
CA SER A 123 -0.31 -2.77 -1.22
C SER A 123 0.74 -3.47 -2.09
N VAL A 124 0.88 -3.08 -3.36
CA VAL A 124 1.94 -3.53 -4.26
C VAL A 124 3.28 -2.95 -3.84
N VAL A 125 3.33 -1.67 -3.47
CA VAL A 125 4.53 -1.03 -2.91
C VAL A 125 4.99 -1.77 -1.66
N ASN A 126 4.09 -2.06 -0.72
CA ASN A 126 4.39 -2.84 0.47
C ASN A 126 4.90 -4.25 0.13
N ALA A 127 4.25 -4.95 -0.80
CA ALA A 127 4.63 -6.29 -1.22
C ALA A 127 6.05 -6.36 -1.77
N LEU A 128 6.47 -5.33 -2.52
CA LEU A 128 7.77 -5.27 -3.22
C LEU A 128 8.85 -4.56 -2.40
N SER A 129 8.52 -4.07 -1.21
CA SER A 129 9.47 -3.44 -0.29
C SER A 129 10.04 -4.45 0.71
N LYS A 130 11.34 -4.33 1.02
CA LYS A 130 11.97 -5.13 2.09
C LYS A 130 11.35 -4.81 3.45
N TRP A 131 11.07 -3.53 3.66
CA TRP A 131 10.36 -2.99 4.80
C TRP A 131 9.55 -1.77 4.34
N ALA A 132 8.45 -1.49 5.03
CA ALA A 132 7.70 -0.25 4.89
C ALA A 132 7.22 0.18 6.27
N THR A 133 7.15 1.49 6.50
CA THR A 133 6.52 2.07 7.69
C THR A 133 5.50 3.07 7.20
N VAL A 134 4.31 3.06 7.81
CA VAL A 134 3.29 4.08 7.59
C VAL A 134 3.12 4.83 8.89
N GLU A 135 3.24 6.14 8.85
CA GLU A 135 2.92 7.06 9.94
C GLU A 135 1.70 7.90 9.56
N ILE A 136 0.72 7.96 10.46
CA ILE A 136 -0.55 8.62 10.22
C ILE A 136 -0.78 9.64 11.31
N HIS A 137 -0.99 10.89 10.91
CA HIS A 137 -1.45 11.95 11.78
C HIS A 137 -2.96 12.09 11.55
N ARG A 138 -3.75 11.77 12.57
CA ARG A 138 -5.23 11.81 12.51
C ARG A 138 -5.84 11.77 13.91
N ASP A 139 -7.03 12.33 14.10
CA ASP A 139 -7.83 12.19 15.34
C ASP A 139 -7.07 12.54 16.65
N GLY A 140 -6.18 13.54 16.60
CA GLY A 140 -5.40 13.97 17.76
C GLY A 140 -4.19 13.07 18.07
N GLY A 141 -3.79 12.20 17.15
CA GLY A 141 -2.76 11.18 17.38
C GLY A 141 -1.79 10.99 16.22
N ILE A 142 -0.61 10.48 16.57
CA ILE A 142 0.37 9.92 15.64
C ILE A 142 0.29 8.41 15.78
N TYR A 143 0.03 7.72 14.67
CA TYR A 143 -0.09 6.28 14.61
C TYR A 143 0.96 5.70 13.69
N SER A 144 1.57 4.57 14.07
CA SER A 144 2.57 3.92 13.23
C SER A 144 2.31 2.43 13.09
N GLN A 145 2.49 1.92 11.87
CA GLN A 145 2.50 0.49 11.58
C GLN A 145 3.65 0.12 10.65
N LYS A 146 4.32 -0.99 10.96
CA LYS A 146 5.49 -1.49 10.22
C LYS A 146 5.14 -2.76 9.46
N TYR A 147 5.80 -2.92 8.31
CA TYR A 147 5.64 -4.06 7.43
C TYR A 147 7.00 -4.58 6.96
N LYS A 148 7.03 -5.88 6.65
CA LYS A 148 8.21 -6.58 6.15
C LYS A 148 7.81 -7.55 5.04
N PHE A 149 8.31 -7.30 3.83
CA PHE A 149 7.94 -8.05 2.61
C PHE A 149 6.42 -8.16 2.39
N GLY A 150 5.67 -7.08 2.65
CA GLY A 150 4.21 -7.05 2.54
C GLY A 150 3.45 -7.59 3.75
N ASN A 151 4.13 -8.19 4.74
CA ASN A 151 3.48 -8.74 5.92
C ASN A 151 3.50 -7.71 7.06
N ILE A 152 2.50 -7.79 7.94
CA ILE A 152 2.43 -6.97 9.15
C ILE A 152 3.58 -7.36 10.08
N ASP A 153 4.43 -6.40 10.43
CA ASP A 153 5.58 -6.59 11.32
C ASP A 153 5.29 -6.01 12.73
N SER A 154 4.37 -5.04 12.82
CA SER A 154 3.85 -4.51 14.09
C SER A 154 2.34 -4.31 14.03
N LYS A 155 1.68 -4.27 15.20
CA LYS A 155 0.32 -3.74 15.29
C LYS A 155 0.35 -2.23 15.01
N LEU A 156 -0.80 -1.66 14.67
CA LEU A 156 -0.97 -0.20 14.66
C LEU A 156 -0.90 0.31 16.11
N GLU A 157 0.01 1.24 16.36
CA GLU A 157 0.25 1.81 17.70
C GLU A 157 0.12 3.32 17.65
N LYS A 158 -0.55 3.91 18.66
CA LYS A 158 -0.50 5.37 18.89
C LYS A 158 0.84 5.69 19.55
N ILE A 159 1.72 6.37 18.83
CA ILE A 159 3.09 6.69 19.26
C ILE A 159 3.24 8.11 19.83
N GLY A 160 2.20 8.93 19.71
CA GLY A 160 2.18 10.29 20.26
C GLY A 160 0.85 10.99 20.02
N ASP A 161 0.74 12.20 20.55
CA ASP A 161 -0.36 13.13 20.25
C ASP A 161 0.07 14.09 19.13
N SER A 162 -0.89 14.53 18.30
CA SER A 162 -0.64 15.44 17.19
C SER A 162 -1.90 16.21 16.83
N GLU A 163 -1.75 17.51 16.58
CA GLU A 163 -2.81 18.36 16.00
C GLU A 163 -2.75 18.38 14.46
N ASP A 164 -1.66 17.86 13.88
CA ASP A 164 -1.49 17.75 12.43
C ASP A 164 -2.35 16.62 11.85
N HIS A 165 -2.49 16.64 10.52
CA HIS A 165 -3.12 15.60 9.72
C HIS A 165 -2.23 15.20 8.54
N GLY A 166 -2.29 13.94 8.11
CA GLY A 166 -1.53 13.47 6.96
C GLY A 166 -1.08 12.02 7.05
N THR A 167 -0.41 11.56 6.00
CA THR A 167 0.24 10.24 5.93
C THR A 167 1.70 10.39 5.52
N THR A 168 2.58 9.57 6.07
CA THR A 168 3.98 9.41 5.66
C THR A 168 4.33 7.94 5.44
#